data_AF-A0AAE3LHS9-F1
#
_entry.id   AF-A0AAE3LHS9-F1
#
_cell.length_a   1.000
_cell.length_b   1.000
_cell.length_c   1.000
_cell.angle_alpha   90.00
_cell.angle_beta   90.00
_cell.angle_gamma   90.00
#
_symmetry.space_group_name_H-M   'P 1'
#
loop_
_entity.id
_entity.type
_entity.pdbx_description
1 polymer ?
#
loop_
_entity_poly.entity_id
_entity_poly.type
_entity_poly.pdbx_seq_one_letter_code
_entity_poly.pdbx_strand_id
1 'polypeptide(L)'
;MIERVRSGIEWLRDGAMASSEAESDRDGLLSTRREWHALVVGLAVGIVAGLTRRWELAGVAVAIVLGVRHAPGRLSQLRREPWYALGGLVLGIVATIGVMVLV
;
A
#
# COMPACT_ATOMS: atom_id res chain seq x y z
N MET A 1 0.40 -18.72 -16.60
CA MET A 1 -0.13 -18.10 -15.36
C MET A 1 0.99 -17.54 -14.48
N ILE A 2 2.07 -18.29 -14.24
CA ILE A 2 3.23 -17.89 -13.43
C ILE A 2 3.96 -16.63 -13.98
N GLU A 3 4.07 -16.46 -15.30
CA GLU A 3 4.71 -15.27 -15.90
C GLU A 3 3.92 -13.98 -15.68
N ARG A 4 2.58 -14.03 -15.65
CA ARG A 4 1.75 -12.85 -15.36
C ARG A 4 1.87 -12.40 -13.90
N VAL A 5 2.07 -13.36 -13.00
CA VAL A 5 2.33 -13.07 -11.58
C VAL A 5 3.70 -12.47 -11.41
N ARG A 6 4.73 -13.02 -12.07
CA ARG A 6 6.10 -12.49 -12.03
C ARG A 6 6.19 -11.08 -12.59
N SER A 7 5.59 -10.82 -13.75
CA SER A 7 5.59 -9.49 -14.36
C SER A 7 4.84 -8.46 -13.51
N GLY A 8 3.76 -8.87 -12.84
CA GLY A 8 3.08 -8.03 -11.85
C GLY A 8 3.95 -7.69 -10.64
N ILE A 9 4.71 -8.66 -10.13
CA ILE A 9 5.63 -8.47 -8.99
C ILE A 9 6.81 -7.56 -9.39
N GLU A 10 7.36 -7.74 -10.59
CA GLU A 10 8.44 -6.90 -11.11
C GLU A 10 7.95 -5.46 -11.32
N TRP A 11 6.76 -5.27 -11.89
CA TRP A 11 6.13 -3.95 -12.01
C TRP A 11 5.93 -3.25 -10.65
N LEU A 12 5.46 -3.99 -9.63
CA LEU A 12 5.31 -3.47 -8.27
C LEU A 12 6.67 -3.11 -7.63
N ARG A 13 7.69 -3.94 -7.84
CA ARG A 13 9.04 -3.71 -7.30
C ARG A 13 9.67 -2.48 -7.92
N ASP A 14 9.60 -2.35 -9.24
CA ASP A 14 10.26 -1.28 -9.96
C ASP A 14 9.56 0.07 -9.68
N GLY A 15 8.23 0.10 -9.54
CA GLY A 15 7.49 1.27 -9.06
C GLY A 15 7.85 1.68 -7.63
N ALA A 16 8.07 0.70 -6.73
CA ALA A 16 8.49 0.97 -5.36
C ALA A 16 9.97 1.42 -5.25
N MET A 17 10.84 0.96 -6.16
CA MET A 17 12.28 1.19 -6.11
C MET A 17 12.78 2.35 -6.98
N ALA A 18 11.97 2.88 -7.91
CA ALA A 18 12.32 4.00 -8.78
C ALA A 18 13.04 5.14 -8.01
N SER A 19 14.24 5.46 -8.48
CA SER A 19 15.14 6.44 -7.86
C SER A 19 14.82 7.84 -8.37
N SER A 20 14.16 8.64 -7.53
CA SER A 20 14.20 10.11 -7.56
C SER A 20 13.76 10.76 -8.88
N GLU A 21 12.47 10.97 -9.05
CA GLU A 21 12.00 12.12 -9.83
C GLU A 21 11.55 13.18 -8.82
N ALA A 22 11.94 14.42 -9.09
CA ALA A 22 11.76 15.58 -8.24
C ALA A 22 10.26 15.82 -7.96
N GLU A 23 9.97 16.84 -7.15
CA GLU A 23 8.65 17.44 -7.01
C GLU A 23 8.22 18.04 -8.37
N SER A 24 8.06 17.19 -9.39
CA SER A 24 7.49 17.55 -10.68
C SER A 24 5.99 17.71 -10.51
N ASP A 25 5.39 18.52 -11.39
CA ASP A 25 3.95 18.68 -11.47
C ASP A 25 3.28 17.30 -11.46
N ARG A 26 2.20 17.17 -10.67
CA ARG A 26 1.48 15.91 -10.45
C ARG A 26 0.96 15.35 -11.79
N ASP A 27 1.74 14.49 -12.44
CA ASP A 27 1.41 13.84 -13.71
C ASP A 27 0.68 12.50 -13.52
N GLY A 28 -0.40 12.50 -12.74
CA GLY A 28 -1.35 11.37 -12.66
C GLY A 28 -1.16 10.39 -11.49
N LEU A 29 -1.89 9.27 -11.55
CA LEU A 29 -1.96 8.25 -10.48
C LEU A 29 -0.63 7.49 -10.35
N LEU A 30 -0.12 7.36 -9.11
CA LEU A 30 1.16 6.67 -8.80
C LEU A 30 2.37 7.30 -9.51
N SER A 31 2.34 8.62 -9.70
CA SER A 31 3.41 9.39 -10.34
C SER A 31 4.57 9.65 -9.39
N THR A 32 4.36 9.59 -8.07
CA THR A 32 5.42 9.87 -7.09
C THR A 32 5.78 8.67 -6.22
N ARG A 33 7.04 8.67 -5.75
CA ARG A 33 7.52 7.66 -4.79
C ARG A 33 6.72 7.66 -3.49
N ARG A 34 6.14 8.79 -3.07
CA ARG A 34 5.31 8.87 -1.86
C ARG A 34 4.00 8.10 -2.04
N GLU A 35 3.37 8.24 -3.20
CA GLU A 35 2.14 7.51 -3.55
C GLU A 35 2.39 6.00 -3.60
N TRP A 36 3.48 5.58 -4.24
CA TRP A 36 3.93 4.18 -4.24
C TRP A 36 4.23 3.65 -2.85
N HIS A 37 4.95 4.41 -2.03
CA HIS A 37 5.27 3.99 -0.67
C HIS A 37 4.00 3.84 0.18
N ALA A 38 3.07 4.79 0.09
CA ALA A 38 1.78 4.72 0.77
C ALA A 38 0.97 3.51 0.31
N LEU A 39 0.87 3.27 -1.00
CA LEU A 39 0.19 2.12 -1.58
C LEU A 39 0.79 0.79 -1.09
N VAL A 40 2.11 0.63 -1.18
CA VAL A 40 2.79 -0.61 -0.79
C VAL A 40 2.65 -0.87 0.70
N VAL A 41 2.75 0.16 1.54
CA VAL A 41 2.53 0.00 2.99
C VAL A 41 1.09 -0.41 3.27
N GLY A 42 0.11 0.25 2.63
CA GLY A 42 -1.29 -0.13 2.71
C GLY A 42 -1.51 -1.60 2.34
N LEU A 43 -0.99 -2.00 1.18
CA LEU A 43 -1.08 -3.35 0.65
C LEU A 43 -0.49 -4.38 1.60
N ALA A 44 0.71 -4.13 2.12
CA ALA A 44 1.36 -5.01 3.09
C ALA A 44 0.53 -5.16 4.37
N VAL A 45 -0.01 -4.06 4.92
CA VAL A 45 -0.89 -4.14 6.10
C VAL A 45 -2.15 -4.93 5.78
N GLY A 46 -2.78 -4.72 4.63
CA GLY A 46 -4.00 -5.41 4.22
C GLY A 46 -3.80 -6.93 4.11
N ILE A 47 -2.70 -7.34 3.47
CA ILE A 47 -2.32 -8.76 3.34
C ILE A 47 -2.06 -9.37 4.72
N VAL A 48 -1.26 -8.72 5.57
CA VAL A 48 -0.94 -9.25 6.90
C VAL A 48 -2.19 -9.33 7.78
N ALA A 49 -3.05 -8.30 7.76
CA ALA A 49 -4.31 -8.29 8.49
C ALA A 49 -5.22 -9.43 8.02
N GLY A 50 -5.37 -9.63 6.70
CA GLY A 50 -6.16 -10.71 6.12
C GLY A 50 -5.63 -12.11 6.49
N LEU A 51 -4.31 -12.32 6.36
CA LEU A 51 -3.69 -13.62 6.64
C LEU A 51 -3.73 -13.99 8.12
N THR A 52 -3.53 -13.01 9.01
CA THR A 52 -3.46 -13.25 10.46
C THR A 52 -4.82 -13.10 11.15
N ARG A 53 -5.85 -12.60 10.44
CA ARG A 53 -7.16 -12.19 10.98
C ARG A 53 -7.06 -11.16 12.11
N ARG A 54 -5.94 -10.44 12.21
CA ARG A 54 -5.71 -9.37 13.17
C ARG A 54 -6.14 -8.03 12.58
N TRP A 55 -7.45 -7.79 12.62
CA TRP A 55 -8.06 -6.58 12.07
C TRP A 55 -7.65 -5.31 12.80
N GLU A 56 -7.06 -5.43 13.99
CA GLU A 56 -6.44 -4.32 14.71
C GLU A 56 -5.33 -3.66 13.89
N LEU A 57 -4.63 -4.42 13.04
CA LEU A 57 -3.60 -3.87 12.14
C LEU A 57 -4.21 -2.93 11.08
N ALA A 58 -5.35 -3.33 10.51
CA ALA A 58 -6.11 -2.48 9.60
C ALA A 58 -6.65 -1.25 10.33
N GLY A 59 -7.17 -1.43 11.56
CA GLY A 59 -7.63 -0.34 12.42
C GLY A 59 -6.53 0.69 12.73
N VAL A 60 -5.32 0.24 13.04
CA VAL A 60 -4.16 1.11 13.28
C VAL A 60 -3.77 1.87 12.01
N ALA A 61 -3.74 1.22 10.84
CA ALA A 61 -3.46 1.90 9.58
C ALA A 61 -4.50 2.96 9.23
N VAL A 62 -5.79 2.67 9.44
CA VAL A 62 -6.88 3.64 9.27
C VAL A 62 -6.76 4.79 10.28
N ALA A 63 -6.42 4.51 11.54
CA ALA A 63 -6.22 5.55 12.54
C ALA A 63 -5.05 6.49 12.20
N ILE A 64 -3.95 5.94 11.66
CA ILE A 64 -2.81 6.73 11.16
C ILE A 64 -3.23 7.65 10.01
N VAL A 65 -4.01 7.11 9.06
CA VAL A 65 -4.60 7.86 7.93
C VAL A 65 -5.51 8.99 8.41
N LEU A 66 -6.42 8.72 9.35
CA LEU A 66 -7.39 9.68 9.87
C LEU A 66 -6.81 10.72 10.85
N GLY A 67 -5.51 10.69 11.09
CA GLY A 67 -4.81 11.79 11.74
C GLY A 67 -4.54 11.61 13.23
N VAL A 68 -4.28 10.38 13.71
CA VAL A 68 -3.56 10.20 14.99
C VAL A 68 -2.26 11.02 14.93
N ARG A 69 -2.15 12.01 15.82
CA ARG A 69 -1.23 13.16 15.70
C ARG A 69 0.27 12.81 15.71
N HIS A 70 0.64 11.57 16.02
CA HIS A 70 2.03 11.12 16.17
C HIS A 70 2.31 9.86 15.32
N ALA A 71 2.47 10.03 14.01
CA ALA A 71 3.02 9.00 13.14
C ALA A 71 4.52 9.29 12.92
N PRO A 72 5.44 8.54 13.57
CA PRO A 72 6.87 8.82 13.49
C PRO A 72 7.47 8.45 12.12
N GLY A 73 8.43 9.25 11.66
CA GLY A 73 9.29 8.93 10.52
C GLY A 73 8.55 8.70 9.19
N ARG A 74 8.80 7.55 8.55
CA ARG A 74 8.24 7.19 7.24
C ARG A 74 6.72 6.95 7.25
N LEU A 75 6.12 6.73 8.43
CA LEU A 75 4.66 6.58 8.57
C LEU A 75 3.90 7.90 8.39
N SER A 76 4.57 9.05 8.49
CA SER A 76 3.98 10.35 8.15
C SER A 76 3.52 10.43 6.69
N GLN A 77 4.07 9.58 5.81
CA GLN A 77 3.67 9.53 4.40
C GLN A 77 2.28 8.91 4.20
N LEU A 78 1.84 8.00 5.07
CA LEU A 78 0.45 7.48 5.04
C LEU A 78 -0.57 8.60 5.27
N ARG A 79 -0.18 9.62 6.04
CA ARG A 79 -1.03 10.79 6.28
C ARG A 79 -0.98 11.80 5.13
N ARG A 80 0.13 11.83 4.38
CA ARG A 80 0.30 12.75 3.23
C ARG A 80 -0.40 12.22 1.98
N GLU A 81 -0.44 10.90 1.80
CA GLU A 81 -1.11 10.22 0.69
C GLU A 81 -2.10 9.13 1.17
N PRO A 82 -3.15 9.49 1.95
CA PRO A 82 -4.06 8.54 2.60
C PRO A 82 -4.86 7.66 1.65
N TRP A 83 -5.21 8.17 0.48
CA TRP A 83 -6.04 7.48 -0.51
C TRP A 83 -5.27 6.30 -1.11
N TYR A 84 -3.97 6.45 -1.35
CA TYR A 84 -3.11 5.35 -1.79
C TYR A 84 -2.88 4.33 -0.68
N ALA A 85 -2.69 4.77 0.57
CA ALA A 85 -2.58 3.87 1.71
C ALA A 85 -3.85 3.03 1.95
N LEU A 86 -5.02 3.67 1.92
CA LEU A 86 -6.30 2.98 2.05
C LEU A 86 -6.59 2.09 0.84
N GLY A 87 -6.28 2.55 -0.37
CA GLY A 87 -6.42 1.77 -1.60
C GLY A 87 -5.59 0.48 -1.52
N GLY A 88 -4.33 0.59 -1.10
CA GLY A 88 -3.46 -0.56 -0.86
C GLY A 88 -4.04 -1.51 0.18
N LEU A 89 -4.49 -0.98 1.32
CA LEU A 89 -5.09 -1.77 2.40
C LEU A 89 -6.25 -2.63 1.90
N VAL A 90 -7.21 -2.00 1.20
CA VAL A 90 -8.39 -2.69 0.68
C VAL A 90 -7.99 -3.72 -0.36
N LEU A 91 -7.09 -3.37 -1.30
CA LEU A 91 -6.58 -4.31 -2.29
C LEU A 91 -5.92 -5.53 -1.64
N GLY A 92 -5.15 -5.33 -0.57
CA GLY A 92 -4.49 -6.40 0.17
C GLY A 92 -5.48 -7.36 0.81
N ILE A 93 -6.50 -6.82 1.50
CA ILE A 93 -7.56 -7.62 2.12
C ILE A 93 -8.32 -8.42 1.06
N VAL A 94 -8.75 -7.77 -0.02
CA VAL A 94 -9.49 -8.42 -1.12
C VAL A 94 -8.65 -9.51 -1.77
N ALA A 95 -7.37 -9.24 -2.04
CA ALA A 95 -6.45 -10.23 -2.60
C ALA A 95 -6.30 -11.46 -1.67
N THR A 96 -6.14 -11.24 -0.37
CA THR A 96 -6.04 -12.35 0.60
C THR A 96 -7.33 -13.14 0.70
N ILE A 97 -8.49 -12.49 0.78
CA ILE A 97 -9.79 -13.17 0.78
C ILE A 97 -9.97 -13.98 -0.52
N GLY A 98 -9.65 -13.37 -1.67
CA GLY A 98 -9.72 -14.05 -2.97
C GLY A 98 -8.84 -15.29 -3.03
N VAL A 99 -7.61 -15.21 -2.53
CA VAL A 99 -6.71 -16.39 -2.43
C VAL A 99 -7.29 -17.44 -1.49
N MET A 100 -7.81 -17.06 -0.32
CA MET A 100 -8.39 -18.00 0.65
C MET A 100 -9.67 -18.68 0.15
N VAL A 101 -10.45 -18.02 -0.70
CA VAL A 101 -11.69 -18.59 -1.28
C VAL A 101 -11.38 -19.56 -2.43
N LEU A 102 -10.25 -19.37 -3.11
CA LEU A 102 -9.83 -20.17 -4.27
C LEU A 102 -9.02 -21.44 -3.89
N VAL A 103 -8.60 -21.56 -2.62
CA VAL A 103 -7.82 -22.68 -2.07
C VAL A 103 -8.72 -23.50 -1.14
#